data_AF-A0AAU0PY78-F1
#
_entry.id   AF-A0AAU0PY78-F1
#
_cell.length_a   1.000
_cell.length_b   1.000
_cell.length_c   1.000
_cell.angle_alpha   90.00
_cell.angle_beta   90.00
_cell.angle_gamma   90.00
#
_symmetry.space_group_name_H-M   'P 1'
#
loop_
_entity.id
_entity.type
_entity.pdbx_description
1 polymer ?
#
loop_
_entity_poly.entity_id
_entity_poly.type
_entity_poly.pdbx_seq_one_letter_code
_entity_poly.pdbx_strand_id
1 'polypeptide(L)' 'MDKTEDICIPATHFDRRRVRWVPEDSHIRLEVRLPAPMVRELTILANSRGASIARVVTDELEHLVGDNTHHGAGEEN' A
#
# COMPACT_ATOMS: atom_id res chain seq x y z
N MET A 1 5.00 -5.96 -26.67
CA MET A 1 3.72 -5.25 -26.47
C MET A 1 3.38 -5.50 -25.02
N ASP A 2 3.69 -4.52 -24.18
CA ASP A 2 3.47 -4.60 -22.75
C ASP A 2 1.96 -4.59 -22.50
N LYS A 3 1.40 -5.73 -22.07
CA LYS A 3 0.03 -5.77 -21.58
C LYS A 3 0.10 -5.27 -20.14
N THR A 4 0.17 -3.96 -19.97
CA THR A 4 0.08 -3.35 -18.65
C THR A 4 -1.33 -3.64 -18.15
N GLU A 5 -1.47 -4.58 -17.22
CA GLU A 5 -2.78 -4.92 -16.68
C GLU A 5 -3.27 -3.74 -15.85
N ASP A 6 -4.43 -3.19 -16.22
CA ASP A 6 -5.04 -2.11 -15.47
C ASP A 6 -5.59 -2.68 -14.14
N ILE A 7 -5.13 -2.12 -13.02
CA ILE A 7 -5.57 -2.48 -11.68
C ILE A 7 -6.76 -1.60 -11.27
N CYS A 8 -7.81 -2.23 -10.75
CA CYS A 8 -8.97 -1.54 -10.21
C CYS A 8 -8.73 -1.08 -8.77
N ILE A 9 -8.73 0.24 -8.54
CA ILE A 9 -8.72 0.84 -7.21
C ILE A 9 -10.17 1.15 -6.79
N PRO A 10 -10.70 0.46 -5.76
CA PRO A 10 -12.08 0.66 -5.32
C PRO A 10 -12.27 2.05 -4.70
N ALA A 11 -13.49 2.59 -4.82
CA ALA A 11 -13.86 3.88 -4.21
C ALA A 11 -13.88 3.82 -2.67
N THR A 12 -14.11 2.63 -2.13
CA THR A 12 -14.29 2.40 -0.70
C THR A 12 -12.93 2.45 0.00
N HIS A 13 -12.84 3.24 1.08
CA HIS A 13 -11.67 3.41 1.97
C HIS A 13 -10.52 4.32 1.50
N PHE A 14 -10.57 4.87 0.27
CA PHE A 14 -9.50 5.72 -0.29
C PHE A 14 -9.91 7.18 -0.59
N ASP A 15 -10.96 7.67 0.07
CA ASP A 15 -11.57 9.02 0.00
C ASP A 15 -12.06 9.51 -1.38
N ARG A 16 -11.75 8.80 -2.48
CA ARG A 16 -12.26 9.15 -3.82
C ARG A 16 -13.65 8.58 -4.09
N ARG A 17 -14.57 9.45 -4.50
CA ARG A 17 -15.98 9.13 -4.82
C ARG A 17 -16.19 8.13 -5.98
N ARG A 18 -15.14 7.65 -6.66
CA ARG A 18 -15.25 6.79 -7.85
C ARG A 18 -14.11 5.78 -7.91
N VAL A 19 -14.47 4.56 -8.34
CA VAL A 19 -13.53 3.52 -8.75
C VAL A 19 -12.67 4.04 -9.90
N ARG A 20 -11.38 3.73 -9.89
CA ARG A 20 -10.46 4.07 -11.00
C ARG A 20 -9.67 2.84 -11.44
N TRP A 21 -9.38 2.80 -12.72
CA TRP A 21 -8.43 1.84 -13.31
C TRP A 21 -7.12 2.58 -13.53
N VAL A 22 -6.02 1.99 -13.11
CA VAL A 22 -4.68 2.56 -13.27
C VAL A 22 -3.75 1.46 -13.79
N PRO A 23 -2.81 1.78 -14.68
CA PRO A 23 -1.74 0.85 -15.03
C PRO A 23 -1.02 0.38 -13.77
N GLU A 24 -0.63 -0.90 -13.72
CA GLU A 24 0.06 -1.51 -12.58
C GLU A 24 1.26 -0.67 -12.08
N ASP A 25 2.07 -0.13 -12.99
CA ASP A 25 3.26 0.67 -12.64
C ASP A 25 2.95 2.11 -12.17
N SER A 26 1.67 2.47 -12.02
CA SER A 26 1.27 3.83 -11.69
C SER A 26 1.50 4.15 -10.22
N HIS A 27 2.19 5.26 -9.95
CA HIS A 27 2.30 5.81 -8.61
C HIS A 27 0.97 6.46 -8.21
N ILE A 28 0.29 5.86 -7.24
CA ILE A 28 -1.01 6.36 -6.77
C ILE A 28 -0.93 7.00 -5.38
N ARG A 29 -1.63 8.12 -5.22
CA ARG A 29 -1.94 8.68 -3.90
C ARG A 29 -3.23 8.04 -3.38
N LEU A 30 -3.17 7.56 -2.14
CA LEU A 30 -4.26 6.91 -1.42
C LEU A 30 -4.51 7.69 -0.12
N GLU A 31 -5.76 8.04 0.13
CA GLU A 31 -6.17 8.72 1.37
C GLU A 31 -6.80 7.69 2.30
N VAL A 32 -6.11 7.36 3.40
CA VAL A 32 -6.56 6.31 4.34
C VAL A 32 -6.93 6.91 5.69
N ARG A 33 -7.99 6.37 6.30
CA ARG A 33 -8.40 6.74 7.66
C ARG A 33 -7.84 5.74 8.65
N LEU A 34 -6.94 6.20 9.52
CA LEU A 34 -6.33 5.38 10.55
C LEU A 34 -6.84 5.79 11.94
N PRO A 35 -6.94 4.86 12.90
CA PRO A 35 -7.22 5.18 14.29
C PRO A 35 -6.15 6.13 14.86
N ALA A 36 -6.57 7.08 15.69
CA ALA A 36 -5.64 8.06 16.30
C ALA A 36 -4.46 7.42 17.06
N PRO A 37 -4.62 6.31 17.82
CA PRO A 37 -3.48 5.64 18.45
C PRO A 37 -2.44 5.15 17.44
N MET A 38 -2.88 4.59 16.32
CA MET A 38 -2.00 4.11 15.25
C MET A 38 -1.25 5.26 14.58
N VAL A 39 -1.93 6.39 14.33
CA VAL A 39 -1.28 7.60 13.80
C VAL A 39 -0.19 8.09 14.75
N ARG A 40 -0.44 8.04 16.07
CA ARG A 40 0.56 8.40 17.08
C ARG A 40 1.78 7.48 17.03
N GLU A 41 1.59 6.17 16.96
CA GLU A 41 2.70 5.21 16.84
C GLU A 41 3.50 5.41 15.56
N LEU A 42 2.83 5.58 14.42
CA LEU A 42 3.46 5.89 13.15
C LEU A 42 4.26 7.19 13.21
N THR A 43 3.76 8.21 13.91
CA THR A 43 4.47 9.48 14.09
C THR A 43 5.76 9.28 14.89
N ILE A 44 5.71 8.49 15.97
CA ILE A 44 6.89 8.18 16.79
C ILE A 44 7.93 7.42 15.94
N LEU A 45 7.49 6.43 15.18
CA LEU A 45 8.35 5.63 14.32
C LEU A 45 8.97 6.44 13.17
N ALA A 46 8.19 7.33 12.55
CA ALA A 46 8.66 8.24 11.52
C ALA A 46 9.76 9.17 12.05
N ASN A 47 9.56 9.74 13.25
CA ASN A 47 10.55 10.59 13.90
C ASN A 47 11.82 9.82 14.27
N SER A 48 11.71 8.59 14.78
CA SER A 48 12.90 7.80 15.13
C SER A 48 13.73 7.38 13.91
N ARG A 49 13.07 7.17 12.75
CA ARG A 49 13.72 6.86 11.48
C ARG A 49 14.16 8.11 10.69
N GLY A 50 13.81 9.32 11.13
CA GLY A 50 14.09 10.55 10.39
C GLY A 50 13.38 10.63 9.04
N ALA A 51 12.21 10.00 8.92
CA ALA A 51 11.46 9.83 7.67
C ALA A 51 10.03 10.36 7.80
N SER A 52 9.32 10.50 6.68
CA SER A 52 7.90 10.83 6.70
C SER A 52 7.06 9.60 7.05
N ILE A 53 5.87 9.80 7.64
CA ILE A 53 4.92 8.71 7.90
C ILE A 53 4.59 7.94 6.61
N ALA A 54 4.42 8.65 5.48
CA ALA A 54 4.17 8.01 4.20
C ALA A 54 5.30 7.07 3.77
N ARG A 55 6.56 7.48 3.95
CA ARG A 55 7.74 6.63 3.67
C ARG A 55 7.73 5.38 4.55
N VAL A 56 7.51 5.55 5.85
CA VAL A 56 7.42 4.42 6.78
C VAL A 56 6.32 3.44 6.37
N VAL A 57 5.13 3.94 6.04
CA VAL A 57 4.02 3.09 5.59
C VAL A 57 4.33 2.39 4.28
N THR A 58 4.93 3.08 3.31
CA THR A 58 5.35 2.46 2.04
C THR A 58 6.35 1.32 2.28
N ASP A 59 7.39 1.56 3.09
CA ASP A 59 8.40 0.54 3.36
C ASP A 59 7.78 -0.70 4.04
N GLU A 60 6.89 -0.52 5.03
CA GLU A 60 6.21 -1.64 5.69
C GLU A 60 5.27 -2.39 4.72
N LEU A 61 4.59 -1.68 3.79
CA LEU A 61 3.77 -2.31 2.75
C LEU A 61 4.62 -3.09 1.74
N GLU A 62 5.78 -2.56 1.34
CA GLU A 62 6.73 -3.26 0.47
C GLU A 62 7.21 -4.57 1.11
N HIS A 63 7.51 -4.54 2.41
CA HIS A 63 7.87 -5.74 3.17
C HIS A 63 6.72 -6.76 3.20
N LEU A 64 5.49 -6.34 3.49
CA LEU A 64 4.32 -7.23 3.55
C LEU A 64 3.99 -7.86 2.18
N VAL A 65 4.13 -7.10 1.09
CA VAL A 65 3.92 -7.62 -0.27
C VAL A 65 5.06 -8.56 -0.66
N GLY A 66 6.31 -8.22 -0.34
CA GLY A 66 7.47 -9.06 -0.63
C GLY A 66 7.47 -10.42 0.09
N ASP A 67 6.91 -10.48 1.30
CA ASP A 67 6.76 -11.73 2.06
C ASP A 67 5.66 -12.63 1.45
N ASN A 68 4.56 -12.05 0.98
CA ASN A 68 3.48 -12.80 0.34
C ASN A 68 3.88 -13.45 -0.99
N THR A 69 4.87 -12.90 -1.71
CA THR A 69 5.38 -13.50 -2.95
C THR A 69 6.18 -14.79 -2.71
N HIS A 70 6.62 -15.06 -1.48
CA HIS A 70 7.29 -16.32 -1.12
C HIS A 70 6.33 -17.43 -0.67
N HIS A 71 5.07 -17.12 -0.38
CA HIS A 71 4.09 -18.09 0.14
C HIS A 71 3.20 -18.74 -0.94
N GLY A 72 3.48 -18.52 -2.22
CA GLY A 72 2.66 -18.99 -3.36
C GLY A 72 3.28 -20.09 -4.23
N ALA A 73 4.39 -20.71 -3.82
CA ALA A 73 5.04 -21.78 -4.60
C ALA A 73 5.19 -23.06 -3.76
N GLY A 74 4.07 -23.72 -3.47
CA GLY A 74 4.12 -25.05 -2.88
C GLY A 74 2.83 -25.42 -2.17
N GLU A 75 1.86 -25.92 -2.94
CA GLU A 75 0.93 -26.99 -2.53
C GLU A 75 -0.01 -27.28 -3.71
N GLU A 76 0.47 -28.08 -4.66
CA GLU A 76 -0.39 -28.94 -5.46
C GLU A 76 0.00 -30.39 -5.14
N ASN A 77 -0.94 -31.12 -4.54
CA ASN A 77 -0.88 -32.57 -4.32
C ASN A 77 -1.58 -33.27 -5.48
#